data_AF-A0A962CTW8-F1
#
_entry.id   AF-A0A962CTW8-F1
#
_cell.length_a   1.000
_cell.length_b   1.000
_cell.length_c   1.000
_cell.angle_alpha   90.00
_cell.angle_beta   90.00
_cell.angle_gamma   90.00
#
_symmetry.space_group_name_H-M   'P 1'
#
loop_
_entity.id
_entity.type
_entity.pdbx_description
1 polymer ?
#
loop_
_entity_poly.entity_id
_entity_poly.type
_entity_poly.pdbx_seq_one_letter_code
_entity_poly.pdbx_strand_id
1 'polypeptide(L)'
;MRKTFKAKRRVLKRKLHTFPLWYKEPDFIFIHINKTGGSSIEKALKLPFEHLTAAEKKAEVGEQKWHEKFTFTFVRNPFDKVCSHYRYRVKTNQSKLKDKPLSFTDWVRRSYLQQEPFYYDNPKMFMPQTKWLYDQNGEVMVDHVYRFENLDRDFKELTQKLKIDAQLPHLKPSKKVDYRTFYDGPTMEIVTELFNKDLEEFDYQF
;
A
#
# COMPACT_ATOMS: atom_id res chain seq x y z
N MET A 1 38.91 -21.11 19.94
CA MET A 1 38.88 -20.12 18.84
C MET A 1 37.48 -19.53 18.71
N ARG A 2 37.25 -18.30 19.20
CA ARG A 2 35.96 -17.59 19.09
C ARG A 2 35.90 -16.86 17.75
N LYS A 3 34.99 -17.25 16.84
CA LYS A 3 34.72 -16.52 15.60
C LYS A 3 33.66 -15.44 15.90
N THR A 4 34.10 -14.19 15.99
CA THR A 4 33.24 -13.02 16.07
C THR A 4 32.62 -12.73 14.69
N PHE A 5 31.30 -12.91 14.57
CA PHE A 5 30.54 -12.45 13.41
C PHE A 5 30.42 -10.93 13.46
N LYS A 6 31.19 -10.22 12.63
CA LYS A 6 30.98 -8.78 12.38
C LYS A 6 29.74 -8.62 11.51
N ALA A 7 28.62 -8.24 12.12
CA ALA A 7 27.45 -7.75 11.40
C ALA A 7 27.83 -6.48 10.63
N LYS A 8 27.83 -6.55 9.29
CA LYS A 8 27.95 -5.36 8.43
C LYS A 8 26.69 -4.53 8.62
N ARG A 9 26.77 -3.47 9.44
CA ARG A 9 25.76 -2.39 9.47
C ARG A 9 25.68 -1.79 8.06
N ARG A 10 24.63 -2.14 7.32
CA ARG A 10 24.29 -1.49 6.04
C ARG A 10 23.73 -0.11 6.38
N VAL A 11 24.58 0.91 6.36
CA VAL A 11 24.14 2.31 6.42
C VAL A 11 23.23 2.54 5.22
N LEU A 12 21.94 2.74 5.48
CA LEU A 12 20.97 3.16 4.46
C LEU A 12 21.39 4.57 4.04
N LYS A 13 22.04 4.72 2.88
CA LYS A 13 22.27 6.05 2.29
C LYS A 13 20.89 6.66 2.04
N ARG A 14 20.51 7.67 2.82
CA ARG A 14 19.35 8.53 2.54
C ARG A 14 19.49 9.04 1.11
N LYS A 15 18.65 8.56 0.19
CA LYS A 15 18.48 9.23 -1.09
C LYS A 15 17.75 10.53 -0.79
N LEU A 16 18.51 11.61 -0.61
CA LEU A 16 17.94 12.95 -0.75
C LEU A 16 17.43 13.01 -2.20
N HIS A 17 16.11 13.00 -2.37
CA HIS A 17 15.50 13.27 -3.67
C HIS A 17 15.82 14.72 -3.99
N THR A 18 16.95 14.96 -4.68
CA THR A 18 17.27 16.26 -5.25
C THR A 18 16.38 16.42 -6.47
N PHE A 19 15.24 17.07 -6.27
CA PHE A 19 14.41 17.52 -7.37
C PHE A 19 15.18 18.59 -8.17
N PRO A 20 15.07 18.61 -9.52
CA PRO A 20 15.66 19.67 -10.32
C PRO A 20 15.21 21.06 -9.84
N LEU A 21 16.02 22.10 -10.05
CA LEU A 21 15.72 23.50 -9.66
C LEU A 21 14.37 24.04 -10.18
N TRP A 22 13.82 23.43 -11.25
CA TRP A 22 12.53 23.78 -11.85
C TRP A 22 11.35 22.94 -11.32
N TYR A 23 11.62 21.90 -10.53
CA TYR A 23 10.58 21.05 -9.97
C TYR A 23 10.04 21.70 -8.70
N LYS A 24 8.87 22.31 -8.82
CA LYS A 24 8.12 22.77 -7.66
C LYS A 24 7.64 21.53 -6.90
N GLU A 25 8.05 21.40 -5.64
CA GLU A 25 7.51 20.36 -4.77
C GLU A 25 5.98 20.49 -4.73
N PRO A 26 5.23 19.38 -4.81
CA PRO A 26 3.78 19.44 -4.69
C PRO A 26 3.39 19.93 -3.29
N ASP A 27 2.29 20.69 -3.23
CA ASP A 27 1.65 21.18 -2.01
C ASP A 27 0.80 20.09 -1.33
N PHE A 28 1.07 18.83 -1.66
CA PHE A 28 0.39 17.66 -1.15
C PHE A 28 1.36 16.48 -0.97
N ILE A 29 0.95 15.52 -0.13
CA ILE A 29 1.68 14.27 0.14
C ILE A 29 0.72 13.10 -0.04
N PHE A 30 1.09 12.15 -0.89
CA PHE A 30 0.35 10.90 -1.08
C PHE A 30 1.03 9.76 -0.31
N ILE A 31 0.29 9.08 0.55
CA ILE A 31 0.74 7.85 1.22
C ILE A 31 0.28 6.64 0.39
N HIS A 32 1.22 6.05 -0.37
CA HIS A 32 0.94 4.93 -1.25
C HIS A 32 0.97 3.59 -0.51
N ILE A 33 -0.21 3.18 -0.05
CA ILE A 33 -0.44 1.85 0.51
C ILE A 33 -0.43 0.80 -0.61
N ASN A 34 0.27 -0.31 -0.38
CA ASN A 34 0.33 -1.38 -1.35
C ASN A 34 -1.06 -1.92 -1.70
N LYS A 35 -1.30 -2.12 -3.01
CA LYS A 35 -2.50 -2.76 -3.58
C LYS A 35 -3.80 -1.95 -3.50
N THR A 36 -3.72 -0.64 -3.26
CA THR A 36 -4.87 0.28 -3.23
C THR A 36 -4.99 1.18 -4.46
N GLY A 37 -4.34 0.81 -5.58
CA GLY A 37 -4.37 1.59 -6.82
C GLY A 37 -3.36 2.73 -6.91
N GLY A 38 -2.50 2.89 -5.89
CA GLY A 38 -1.56 4.01 -5.81
C GLY A 38 -0.57 4.11 -6.99
N SER A 39 -0.19 3.01 -7.66
CA SER A 39 0.62 3.10 -8.88
C SER A 39 -0.06 3.88 -10.02
N SER A 40 -1.39 3.88 -10.09
CA SER A 40 -2.13 4.69 -11.07
C SER A 40 -2.17 6.16 -10.63
N ILE A 41 -2.35 6.40 -9.33
CA ILE A 41 -2.32 7.74 -8.70
C ILE A 41 -0.95 8.39 -8.91
N GLU A 42 0.14 7.69 -8.58
CA GLU A 42 1.51 8.19 -8.76
C GLU A 42 1.79 8.55 -10.22
N LYS A 43 1.35 7.72 -11.18
CA LYS A 43 1.49 8.02 -12.60
C LYS A 43 0.70 9.25 -13.01
N ALA A 44 -0.55 9.36 -12.60
CA ALA A 44 -1.43 10.48 -12.95
C ALA A 44 -0.90 11.80 -12.35
N LEU A 45 -0.39 11.76 -11.13
CA LEU A 45 0.15 12.91 -10.40
C LEU A 45 1.66 13.14 -10.62
N LYS A 46 2.31 12.31 -11.45
CA LYS A 46 3.76 12.36 -11.74
C LYS A 46 4.64 12.30 -10.48
N LEU A 47 4.24 11.50 -9.50
CA LEU A 47 4.96 11.28 -8.25
C LEU A 47 5.98 10.14 -8.38
N PRO A 48 7.06 10.14 -7.58
CA PRO A 48 7.93 8.98 -7.46
C PRO A 48 7.18 7.78 -6.86
N PHE A 49 7.59 6.57 -7.24
CA PHE A 49 7.02 5.32 -6.70
C PHE A 49 7.63 5.01 -5.33
N GLU A 50 6.89 5.28 -4.26
CA GLU A 50 7.40 5.13 -2.89
C GLU A 50 6.40 4.49 -1.94
N HIS A 51 6.86 3.47 -1.20
CA HIS A 51 6.04 2.73 -0.23
C HIS A 51 6.47 3.05 1.20
N LEU A 52 6.27 4.31 1.59
CA LEU A 52 6.54 4.82 2.94
C LEU A 52 5.22 4.98 3.72
N THR A 53 5.23 4.66 5.01
CA THR A 53 4.13 4.98 5.92
C THR A 53 4.05 6.49 6.13
N ALA A 54 2.91 6.98 6.65
CA ALA A 54 2.76 8.38 7.01
C ALA A 54 3.86 8.85 7.97
N ALA A 55 4.18 8.06 9.00
CA ALA A 55 5.26 8.34 9.93
C ALA A 55 6.64 8.41 9.26
N GLU A 56 6.96 7.47 8.36
CA GLU A 56 8.23 7.49 7.62
C GLU A 56 8.31 8.70 6.68
N LYS A 57 7.22 9.02 5.98
CA LYS A 57 7.18 10.16 5.05
C LYS A 57 7.28 11.48 5.80
N LYS A 58 6.61 11.61 6.95
CA LYS A 58 6.71 12.75 7.86
C LYS A 58 8.15 12.94 8.37
N ALA A 59 8.82 11.87 8.77
CA ALA A 59 10.23 11.91 9.19
C ALA A 59 11.20 12.27 8.05
N GLU A 60 10.82 12.03 6.79
CA GLU A 60 11.61 12.42 5.61
C GLU A 60 11.42 13.89 5.25
N VAL A 61 10.17 14.38 5.21
CA VAL A 61 9.85 15.75 4.80
C VAL A 61 10.05 16.79 5.91
N GLY A 62 9.94 16.36 7.17
CA GLY A 62 10.00 17.23 8.35
C GLY A 62 8.62 17.72 8.81
N GLU A 63 8.49 17.94 10.13
CA GLU A 63 7.24 18.31 10.80
C GLU A 63 6.56 19.53 10.18
N GLN A 64 7.30 20.62 9.98
CA GLN A 64 6.75 21.86 9.45
C GLN A 64 6.17 21.68 8.04
N LYS A 65 6.95 21.09 7.13
CA LYS A 65 6.52 20.83 5.75
C LYS A 65 5.35 19.86 5.66
N TRP A 66 5.23 18.93 6.61
CA TRP A 66 4.09 18.01 6.68
C TRP A 66 2.79 18.78 6.89
N HIS A 67 2.76 19.67 7.90
CA HIS A 67 1.57 20.45 8.24
C HIS A 67 1.21 21.54 7.24
N GLU A 68 2.16 21.95 6.38
CA GLU A 68 1.90 22.90 5.28
C GLU A 68 1.26 22.23 4.05
N LYS A 69 1.27 20.89 3.96
CA LYS A 69 0.83 20.14 2.77
C LYS A 69 -0.43 19.35 3.04
N PHE A 70 -1.31 19.28 2.03
CA PHE A 70 -2.46 18.38 2.09
C PHE A 70 -2.03 16.91 1.97
N THR A 71 -2.31 16.10 2.97
CA THR A 71 -1.92 14.70 3.05
C THR A 71 -3.11 13.79 2.77
N PHE A 72 -2.93 12.77 1.93
CA PHE A 72 -4.01 11.85 1.61
C PHE A 72 -3.53 10.45 1.28
N THR A 73 -4.48 9.52 1.26
CA THR A 73 -4.24 8.13 0.85
C THR A 73 -5.47 7.55 0.15
N PHE A 74 -5.29 6.37 -0.44
CA PHE A 74 -6.37 5.52 -0.91
C PHE A 74 -6.31 4.19 -0.16
N VAL A 75 -7.43 3.78 0.41
CA VAL A 75 -7.63 2.47 1.03
C VAL A 75 -8.50 1.59 0.14
N ARG A 76 -8.48 0.28 0.42
CA ARG A 76 -9.27 -0.73 -0.29
C ARG A 76 -9.82 -1.73 0.71
N ASN A 77 -10.96 -2.34 0.39
CA ASN A 77 -11.47 -3.48 1.13
C ASN A 77 -10.33 -4.52 1.37
N PRO A 78 -10.05 -4.91 2.63
CA PRO A 78 -8.96 -5.83 2.95
C PRO A 78 -9.00 -7.16 2.19
N PHE A 79 -10.19 -7.73 1.97
CA PHE A 79 -10.35 -8.97 1.23
C PHE A 79 -9.96 -8.82 -0.24
N ASP A 80 -10.42 -7.74 -0.88
CA ASP A 80 -10.03 -7.41 -2.25
C ASP A 80 -8.53 -7.04 -2.36
N LYS A 81 -7.98 -6.38 -1.34
CA LYS A 81 -6.55 -6.06 -1.23
C LYS A 81 -5.69 -7.33 -1.24
N VAL A 82 -6.05 -8.35 -0.45
CA VAL A 82 -5.35 -9.64 -0.38
C VAL A 82 -5.48 -10.41 -1.70
N CYS A 83 -6.67 -10.48 -2.30
CA CYS A 83 -6.86 -11.09 -3.62
C CYS A 83 -6.01 -10.38 -4.70
N SER A 84 -5.98 -9.05 -4.69
CA SER A 84 -5.12 -8.26 -5.58
C SER A 84 -3.64 -8.55 -5.37
N HIS A 85 -3.21 -8.76 -4.13
CA HIS A 85 -1.84 -9.13 -3.80
C HIS A 85 -1.48 -10.51 -4.38
N TYR A 86 -2.30 -11.53 -4.14
CA TYR A 86 -2.12 -12.87 -4.70
C TYR A 86 -1.98 -12.83 -6.23
N ARG A 87 -2.95 -12.22 -6.90
CA ARG A 87 -2.98 -12.10 -8.37
C ARG A 87 -1.76 -11.35 -8.91
N TYR A 88 -1.33 -10.32 -8.20
CA TYR A 88 -0.10 -9.59 -8.55
C TYR A 88 1.12 -10.50 -8.48
N ARG A 89 1.28 -11.25 -7.40
CA ARG A 89 2.41 -12.20 -7.27
C ARG A 89 2.41 -13.27 -8.35
N VAL A 90 1.24 -13.84 -8.66
CA VAL A 90 1.09 -14.80 -9.77
C VAL A 90 1.50 -14.14 -11.09
N LYS A 91 0.98 -12.94 -11.39
CA LYS A 91 1.28 -12.21 -12.63
C LYS A 91 2.77 -11.89 -12.77
N THR A 92 3.43 -11.47 -11.69
CA THR A 92 4.86 -11.10 -11.67
C THR A 92 5.78 -12.27 -11.33
N ASN A 93 5.24 -13.49 -11.23
CA ASN A 93 5.97 -14.69 -10.84
C ASN A 93 6.79 -14.56 -9.54
N GLN A 94 6.30 -13.79 -8.58
CA GLN A 94 6.94 -13.69 -7.26
C GLN A 94 6.81 -15.02 -6.53
N SER A 95 7.87 -15.41 -5.80
CA SER A 95 7.94 -16.70 -5.11
C SER A 95 7.62 -17.90 -6.03
N LYS A 96 7.91 -17.78 -7.33
CA LYS A 96 7.65 -18.79 -8.37
C LYS A 96 6.17 -19.16 -8.55
N LEU A 97 5.23 -18.30 -8.15
CA LEU A 97 3.79 -18.61 -8.16
C LEU A 97 3.18 -18.74 -9.56
N LYS A 98 3.86 -18.27 -10.62
CA LYS A 98 3.43 -18.55 -12.00
C LYS A 98 3.83 -19.95 -12.44
N ASP A 99 5.06 -20.35 -12.09
CA ASP A 99 5.66 -21.62 -12.53
C ASP A 99 5.21 -22.80 -11.65
N LYS A 100 4.98 -22.52 -10.36
CA LYS A 100 4.52 -23.45 -9.33
C LYS A 100 3.34 -22.82 -8.59
N PRO A 101 2.13 -22.84 -9.18
CA PRO A 101 0.98 -22.17 -8.60
C PRO A 101 0.60 -22.82 -7.28
N LEU A 102 0.47 -22.00 -6.23
CA LEU A 102 -0.27 -22.35 -5.03
C LEU A 102 -1.72 -21.91 -5.20
N SER A 103 -2.65 -22.65 -4.60
CA SER A 103 -4.02 -22.19 -4.41
C SER A 103 -4.04 -20.87 -3.63
N PHE A 104 -5.10 -20.07 -3.78
CA PHE A 104 -5.26 -18.87 -2.97
C PHE A 104 -5.26 -19.20 -1.47
N THR A 105 -6.00 -20.25 -1.08
CA THR A 105 -6.07 -20.77 0.29
C THR A 105 -4.69 -21.09 0.87
N ASP A 106 -3.90 -21.90 0.18
CA ASP A 106 -2.55 -22.25 0.65
C ASP A 106 -1.64 -21.03 0.69
N TRP A 107 -1.73 -20.15 -0.31
CA TRP A 107 -0.92 -18.95 -0.31
C TRP A 107 -1.26 -18.02 0.85
N VAL A 108 -2.54 -17.78 1.15
CA VAL A 108 -2.97 -16.97 2.30
C VAL A 108 -2.46 -17.58 3.61
N ARG A 109 -2.67 -18.90 3.80
CA ARG A 109 -2.17 -19.60 5.00
C ARG A 109 -0.66 -19.46 5.17
N ARG A 110 0.12 -19.70 4.11
CA ARG A 110 1.59 -19.68 4.19
C ARG A 110 2.16 -18.27 4.33
N SER A 111 1.54 -17.29 3.69
CA SER A 111 2.06 -15.92 3.63
C SER A 111 1.54 -15.00 4.72
N TYR A 112 0.24 -15.05 5.05
CA TYR A 112 -0.38 -14.16 6.03
C TYR A 112 -0.44 -14.78 7.44
N LEU A 113 -0.76 -16.06 7.56
CA LEU A 113 -0.84 -16.74 8.86
C LEU A 113 0.54 -17.22 9.33
N GLN A 114 1.21 -18.06 8.54
CA GLN A 114 2.49 -18.67 8.92
C GLN A 114 3.70 -17.76 8.68
N GLN A 115 3.53 -16.69 7.89
CA GLN A 115 4.59 -15.76 7.51
C GLN A 115 5.87 -16.47 7.02
N GLU A 116 5.70 -17.54 6.24
CA GLU A 116 6.81 -18.30 5.71
C GLU A 116 7.74 -17.39 4.89
N PRO A 117 9.06 -17.32 5.19
CA PRO A 117 9.96 -16.33 4.59
C PRO A 117 9.99 -16.33 3.06
N PHE A 118 9.72 -17.48 2.42
CA PHE A 118 9.68 -17.60 0.97
C PHE A 118 8.47 -16.88 0.33
N TYR A 119 7.35 -16.78 1.04
CA TYR A 119 6.13 -16.09 0.59
C TYR A 119 5.93 -14.73 1.28
N TYR A 120 6.55 -14.50 2.43
CA TYR A 120 6.51 -13.26 3.22
C TYR A 120 7.83 -12.48 3.10
N ASP A 121 8.16 -12.04 1.88
CA ASP A 121 9.45 -11.42 1.54
C ASP A 121 9.49 -9.88 1.71
N ASN A 122 8.33 -9.22 1.69
CA ASN A 122 8.20 -7.78 1.89
C ASN A 122 7.07 -7.49 2.90
N PRO A 123 7.39 -7.32 4.20
CA PRO A 123 6.40 -7.14 5.26
C PRO A 123 5.38 -6.02 5.00
N LYS A 124 5.79 -4.91 4.37
CA LYS A 124 4.89 -3.80 4.05
C LYS A 124 3.73 -4.20 3.12
N MET A 125 3.94 -5.15 2.21
CA MET A 125 2.90 -5.64 1.32
C MET A 125 1.75 -6.34 2.07
N PHE A 126 2.05 -6.96 3.20
CA PHE A 126 1.12 -7.74 4.01
C PHE A 126 0.46 -6.93 5.12
N MET A 127 1.00 -5.75 5.42
CA MET A 127 0.60 -4.92 6.54
C MET A 127 -0.86 -4.41 6.41
N PRO A 128 -1.62 -4.36 7.52
CA PRO A 128 -2.87 -3.60 7.63
C PRO A 128 -2.68 -2.14 7.25
N GLN A 129 -3.66 -1.55 6.57
CA GLN A 129 -3.66 -0.19 6.04
C GLN A 129 -3.64 0.85 7.16
N THR A 130 -4.32 0.59 8.27
CA THR A 130 -4.24 1.39 9.49
C THR A 130 -2.80 1.53 10.00
N LYS A 131 -1.97 0.49 9.92
CA LYS A 131 -0.54 0.60 10.31
C LYS A 131 0.30 1.49 9.38
N TRP A 132 -0.22 1.88 8.21
CA TRP A 132 0.43 2.88 7.36
C TRP A 132 0.10 4.31 7.76
N LEU A 133 -1.03 4.52 8.45
CA LEU A 133 -1.67 5.82 8.58
C LEU A 133 -1.71 6.35 10.00
N TYR A 134 -1.52 5.50 11.00
CA TYR A 134 -1.68 5.87 12.40
C TYR A 134 -0.35 6.21 13.04
N ASP A 135 -0.37 7.22 13.90
CA ASP A 135 0.75 7.52 14.77
C ASP A 135 0.79 6.58 15.99
N GLN A 136 1.73 6.84 16.90
CA GLN A 136 1.90 6.09 18.14
C GLN A 136 0.78 6.33 19.18
N ASN A 137 0.00 7.40 19.03
CA ASN A 137 -1.13 7.74 19.90
C ASN A 137 -2.45 7.16 19.39
N GLY A 138 -2.46 6.59 18.18
CA GLY A 138 -3.64 6.05 17.56
C GLY A 138 -4.44 7.07 16.74
N GLU A 139 -3.83 8.20 16.37
CA GLU A 139 -4.45 9.21 15.52
C GLU A 139 -4.09 9.00 14.04
N VAL A 140 -5.08 9.20 13.16
CA VAL A 140 -4.87 9.18 11.70
C VAL A 140 -4.00 10.37 11.32
N MET A 141 -2.89 10.12 10.64
CA MET A 141 -1.89 11.14 10.30
C MET A 141 -2.22 11.90 9.01
N VAL A 142 -3.16 11.42 8.19
CA VAL A 142 -3.51 12.02 6.89
C VAL A 142 -4.81 12.82 6.96
N ASP A 143 -4.89 13.90 6.18
CA ASP A 143 -6.07 14.77 6.13
C ASP A 143 -7.27 14.13 5.44
N HIS A 144 -7.03 13.17 4.54
CA HIS A 144 -8.11 12.51 3.81
C HIS A 144 -7.80 11.07 3.39
N VAL A 145 -8.84 10.23 3.46
CA VAL A 145 -8.80 8.81 3.08
C VAL A 145 -9.85 8.56 1.99
N TYR A 146 -9.39 8.31 0.77
CA TYR A 146 -10.24 7.96 -0.37
C TYR A 146 -10.38 6.43 -0.51
N ARG A 147 -11.35 5.97 -1.32
CA ARG A 147 -11.63 4.54 -1.51
C ARG A 147 -11.30 4.07 -2.93
N PHE A 148 -10.57 2.96 -3.03
CA PHE A 148 -10.23 2.32 -4.30
C PHE A 148 -11.48 1.88 -5.08
N GLU A 149 -12.54 1.51 -4.39
CA GLU A 149 -13.82 1.08 -4.98
C GLU A 149 -14.49 2.20 -5.77
N ASN A 150 -14.18 3.45 -5.42
CA ASN A 150 -14.68 4.67 -6.06
C ASN A 150 -13.58 5.44 -6.79
N LEU A 151 -12.48 4.77 -7.18
CA LEU A 151 -11.24 5.39 -7.63
C LEU A 151 -11.44 6.52 -8.66
N ASP A 152 -12.25 6.32 -9.70
CA ASP A 152 -12.46 7.34 -10.73
C ASP A 152 -13.16 8.60 -10.17
N ARG A 153 -14.17 8.40 -9.32
CA ARG A 153 -14.92 9.49 -8.68
C ARG A 153 -14.04 10.23 -7.68
N ASP A 154 -13.42 9.49 -6.77
CA ASP A 154 -12.61 10.05 -5.69
C ASP A 154 -11.34 10.72 -6.24
N PHE A 155 -10.77 10.18 -7.33
CA PHE A 155 -9.66 10.85 -8.02
C PHE A 155 -10.09 12.16 -8.68
N LYS A 156 -11.28 12.21 -9.28
CA LYS A 156 -11.83 13.46 -9.84
C LYS A 156 -12.05 14.51 -8.75
N GLU A 157 -12.56 14.11 -7.60
CA GLU A 157 -12.70 15.00 -6.44
C GLU A 157 -11.33 15.51 -5.95
N LEU A 158 -10.35 14.60 -5.84
CA LEU A 158 -8.98 14.94 -5.46
C LEU A 158 -8.36 15.96 -6.42
N THR A 159 -8.46 15.77 -7.73
CA THR A 159 -7.85 16.69 -8.70
C THR A 159 -8.52 18.06 -8.69
N GLN A 160 -9.84 18.12 -8.46
CA GLN A 160 -10.56 19.37 -8.24
C GLN A 160 -10.08 20.10 -6.98
N LYS A 161 -9.92 19.37 -5.87
CA LYS A 161 -9.40 19.92 -4.60
C LYS A 161 -7.97 20.45 -4.76
N LEU A 162 -7.12 19.71 -5.45
CA LEU A 162 -5.73 20.08 -5.72
C LEU A 162 -5.58 21.14 -6.83
N LYS A 163 -6.67 21.47 -7.54
CA LYS A 163 -6.67 22.38 -8.71
C LYS A 163 -5.65 21.97 -9.77
N ILE A 164 -5.57 20.66 -10.02
CA ILE A 164 -4.67 20.07 -11.02
C ILE A 164 -5.48 19.43 -12.16
N ASP A 165 -4.98 19.56 -13.38
CA ASP A 165 -5.52 18.82 -14.52
C ASP A 165 -4.74 17.51 -14.67
N ALA A 166 -5.31 16.44 -14.11
CA ALA A 166 -4.76 15.09 -14.18
C ALA A 166 -5.88 14.08 -14.37
N GLN A 167 -5.57 13.01 -15.11
CA GLN A 167 -6.47 11.90 -15.35
C GLN A 167 -5.77 10.59 -15.01
N LEU A 168 -6.54 9.64 -14.49
CA LEU A 168 -6.01 8.29 -14.30
C LEU A 168 -5.60 7.71 -15.66
N PRO A 169 -4.48 6.99 -15.74
CA PRO A 169 -4.15 6.29 -16.96
C PRO A 169 -5.29 5.31 -17.29
N HIS A 170 -5.84 5.39 -18.51
CA HIS A 170 -6.77 4.40 -19.04
C HIS A 170 -6.05 3.06 -19.23
N LEU A 171 -5.76 2.38 -18.13
CA LEU A 171 -5.38 0.99 -18.13
C LEU A 171 -6.63 0.22 -18.50
N LYS A 172 -6.54 -0.65 -19.52
CA LYS A 172 -7.61 -1.61 -19.82
C LYS A 172 -8.07 -2.20 -18.49
N PRO A 173 -9.34 -2.03 -18.08
CA PRO A 173 -9.78 -2.57 -16.81
C PRO A 173 -9.45 -4.06 -16.84
N SER A 174 -8.57 -4.50 -15.93
CA SER A 174 -8.36 -5.93 -15.76
C SER A 174 -9.74 -6.52 -15.50
N LYS A 175 -10.10 -7.63 -16.18
CA LYS A 175 -11.39 -8.32 -15.96
C LYS A 175 -11.76 -8.23 -14.49
N LYS A 176 -12.88 -7.57 -14.17
CA LYS A 176 -13.33 -7.38 -12.80
C LYS A 176 -13.54 -8.78 -12.24
N VAL A 177 -12.64 -9.18 -11.35
CA VAL A 177 -12.69 -10.47 -10.70
C VAL A 177 -13.33 -10.22 -9.36
N ASP A 178 -14.43 -10.92 -9.09
CA ASP A 178 -15.05 -10.90 -7.78
C ASP A 178 -14.11 -11.60 -6.79
N TYR A 179 -13.56 -10.84 -5.85
CA TYR A 179 -12.61 -11.39 -4.88
C TYR A 179 -13.27 -12.46 -4.01
N ARG A 180 -14.60 -12.40 -3.82
CA ARG A 180 -15.34 -13.32 -2.96
C ARG A 180 -15.22 -14.76 -3.41
N THR A 181 -15.03 -15.00 -4.71
CA THR A 181 -14.88 -16.35 -5.26
C THR A 181 -13.54 -17.01 -4.91
N PHE A 182 -12.60 -16.29 -4.29
CA PHE A 182 -11.30 -16.82 -3.87
C PHE A 182 -11.35 -17.37 -2.45
N TYR A 183 -12.31 -16.95 -1.65
CA TYR A 183 -12.32 -17.17 -0.21
C TYR A 183 -13.12 -18.41 0.19
N ASP A 184 -12.60 -19.07 1.21
CA ASP A 184 -13.25 -20.09 2.01
C ASP A 184 -13.30 -19.63 3.49
N GLY A 185 -13.97 -20.39 4.36
CA GLY A 185 -14.08 -20.06 5.80
C GLY A 185 -12.73 -19.72 6.44
N PRO A 186 -11.73 -20.62 6.39
CA PRO A 186 -10.43 -20.38 7.01
C PRO A 186 -9.69 -19.14 6.48
N THR A 187 -9.73 -18.88 5.16
CA THR A 187 -9.09 -17.67 4.62
C THR A 187 -9.81 -16.39 4.97
N MET A 188 -11.14 -16.42 5.11
CA MET A 188 -11.91 -15.28 5.60
C MET A 188 -11.53 -14.96 7.04
N GLU A 189 -11.43 -15.97 7.90
CA GLU A 189 -11.03 -15.82 9.31
C GLU A 189 -9.63 -15.17 9.42
N ILE A 190 -8.63 -15.72 8.71
CA ILE A 190 -7.26 -15.18 8.71
C ILE A 190 -7.23 -13.70 8.32
N VAL A 191 -7.97 -13.32 7.26
CA VAL A 191 -7.98 -11.93 6.79
C VAL A 191 -8.78 -11.04 7.73
N THR A 192 -9.89 -11.53 8.29
CA THR A 192 -10.70 -10.79 9.27
C THR A 192 -9.88 -10.46 10.50
N GLU A 193 -9.20 -11.45 11.09
CA GLU A 193 -8.38 -11.24 12.29
C GLU A 193 -7.22 -10.26 12.03
N LEU A 194 -6.47 -10.47 10.95
CA LEU A 194 -5.30 -9.64 10.67
C LEU A 194 -5.66 -8.20 10.32
N PHE A 195 -6.78 -7.99 9.62
CA PHE A 195 -7.23 -6.69 9.14
C PHE A 195 -8.42 -6.13 9.93
N ASN A 196 -8.72 -6.65 11.14
CA ASN A 196 -9.90 -6.25 11.91
C ASN A 196 -10.02 -4.73 12.08
N LYS A 197 -8.92 -4.07 12.45
CA LYS A 197 -8.89 -2.61 12.60
C LYS A 197 -9.16 -1.88 11.28
N ASP A 198 -8.72 -2.40 10.13
CA ASP A 198 -9.04 -1.81 8.83
C ASP A 198 -10.53 -1.98 8.48
N LEU A 199 -11.12 -3.13 8.86
CA LEU A 199 -12.54 -3.41 8.64
C LEU A 199 -13.42 -2.47 9.46
N GLU A 200 -13.09 -2.29 10.74
CA GLU A 200 -13.79 -1.38 11.65
C GLU A 200 -13.61 0.08 11.23
N GLU A 201 -12.37 0.53 11.06
CA GLU A 201 -12.06 1.95 10.82
C GLU A 201 -12.64 2.45 9.50
N PHE A 202 -12.54 1.64 8.45
CA PHE A 202 -12.98 2.03 7.12
C PHE A 202 -14.34 1.44 6.76
N ASP A 203 -15.08 0.90 7.72
CA ASP A 203 -16.42 0.34 7.53
C ASP A 203 -16.49 -0.62 6.32
N TYR A 204 -15.58 -1.61 6.31
CA TYR A 204 -15.53 -2.64 5.29
C TYR A 204 -16.10 -3.95 5.81
N GLN A 205 -16.76 -4.66 4.89
CA GLN A 205 -17.29 -6.00 5.11
C GLN A 205 -16.91 -6.89 3.92
N PHE A 206 -17.04 -8.21 4.10
CA PHE A 206 -16.82 -9.17 3.03
C PHE A 206 -17.84 -9.03 1.89
#